data_AF-A0A3G7YDA0-F1
#
_entry.id   AF-A0A3G7YDA0-F1
#
_cell.length_a   1.000
_cell.length_b   1.000
_cell.length_c   1.000
_cell.angle_alpha   90.00
_cell.angle_beta   90.00
_cell.angle_gamma   90.00
#
_symmetry.space_group_name_H-M   'P 1'
#
loop_
_entity.id
_entity.type
_entity.pdbx_description
1 polymer ?
#
loop_
_entity_poly.entity_id
_entity_poly.type
_entity_poly.pdbx_seq_one_letter_code
_entity_poly.pdbx_strand_id
1 'polypeptide(L)'
;MKRQRGAALLLVLWVLALLSVLLGGLAGWVQLQSRQALWLGQHTRTQLAAQAGIAMVMAQPHWVADGRTVALSFDDARVQVSLRSERGKLYLINAAADDLTRLALACGATPVQAQQWVKALEARRRQGLAPFRVLEEVRQLPGMTQALYSQLLPEITLWSDLDRPDPAFASPLMRKALNLPSRNAEGADPGQVVEIDSRAERPGGYQARLRITVSLSPAEDSAQPYRVVRWQE
;
A
#
# COMPACT_ATOMS: atom_id res chain seq x y z
N MET A 1 6.91 75.99 -31.83
CA MET A 1 7.61 75.01 -30.96
C MET A 1 6.59 74.30 -30.04
N LYS A 2 5.80 73.37 -30.57
CA LYS A 2 4.79 72.62 -29.77
C LYS A 2 4.84 71.14 -30.12
N ARG A 3 4.60 70.32 -29.08
CA ARG A 3 4.29 68.87 -29.04
C ARG A 3 5.47 67.88 -28.91
N GLN A 4 6.07 67.84 -27.72
CA GLN A 4 6.76 66.64 -27.20
C GLN A 4 6.21 66.14 -25.84
N ARG A 5 5.21 66.82 -25.24
CA ARG A 5 4.63 66.44 -23.94
C ARG A 5 3.74 65.18 -23.99
N GLY A 6 3.21 64.82 -25.15
CA GLY A 6 2.35 63.63 -25.30
C GLY A 6 3.12 62.29 -25.34
N ALA A 7 4.31 62.28 -25.96
CA ALA A 7 5.12 61.07 -26.08
C ALA A 7 5.72 60.62 -24.74
N ALA A 8 6.19 61.57 -23.92
CA ALA A 8 6.72 61.27 -22.59
C ALA A 8 5.64 60.67 -21.66
N LEU A 9 4.40 61.19 -21.72
CA LEU A 9 3.29 60.69 -20.90
C LEU A 9 2.85 59.28 -21.33
N LEU A 10 2.83 59.00 -22.64
CA LEU A 10 2.60 57.64 -23.16
C LEU A 10 3.69 56.67 -22.71
N LEU A 11 4.96 57.08 -22.73
CA LEU A 11 6.08 56.24 -22.29
C LEU A 11 5.98 55.91 -20.80
N VAL A 12 5.66 56.90 -19.95
CA VAL A 12 5.45 56.69 -18.50
C VAL A 12 4.29 55.74 -18.24
N LEU A 13 3.15 55.93 -18.92
CA LEU A 13 2.01 55.03 -18.80
C LEU A 13 2.36 53.59 -19.21
N TRP A 14 3.12 53.43 -20.30
CA TRP A 14 3.60 52.12 -20.73
C TRP A 14 4.57 51.48 -19.74
N VAL A 15 5.49 52.24 -19.17
CA VAL A 15 6.42 51.75 -18.13
C VAL A 15 5.66 51.34 -16.88
N LEU A 16 4.70 52.14 -16.43
CA LEU A 16 3.84 51.79 -15.28
C LEU A 16 3.00 50.54 -15.56
N ALA A 17 2.48 50.38 -16.78
CA ALA A 17 1.75 49.18 -17.17
C ALA A 17 2.65 47.94 -17.16
N LEU A 18 3.86 48.02 -17.73
CA LEU A 18 4.84 46.92 -17.73
C LEU A 18 5.28 46.55 -16.30
N LEU A 19 5.59 47.56 -15.48
CA LEU A 19 5.95 47.35 -14.07
C LEU A 19 4.82 46.68 -13.30
N SER A 20 3.56 47.08 -13.52
CA SER A 20 2.40 46.50 -12.87
C SER A 20 2.21 45.03 -13.24
N VAL A 21 2.41 44.67 -14.52
CA VAL A 21 2.35 43.27 -14.98
C VAL A 21 3.47 42.44 -14.37
N LEU A 22 4.71 42.97 -14.31
CA LEU A 22 5.84 42.29 -13.69
C LEU A 22 5.62 42.06 -12.19
N LEU A 23 5.15 43.07 -11.46
CA LEU A 23 4.79 42.97 -10.05
C LEU A 23 3.68 41.95 -9.81
N GLY A 24 2.63 41.96 -10.63
CA GLY A 24 1.54 40.98 -10.57
C GLY A 24 2.03 39.55 -10.81
N GLY A 25 2.91 39.35 -11.79
CA GLY A 25 3.52 38.04 -12.08
C GLY A 25 4.37 37.52 -10.92
N LEU A 26 5.22 38.37 -10.34
CA LEU A 26 6.06 38.01 -9.18
C LEU A 26 5.22 37.70 -7.94
N ALA A 27 4.21 38.52 -7.64
CA ALA A 27 3.31 38.29 -6.52
C ALA A 27 2.55 36.97 -6.65
N GLY A 28 2.03 36.67 -7.85
CA GLY A 28 1.39 35.38 -8.14
C GLY A 28 2.35 34.19 -7.95
N TRP A 29 3.60 34.34 -8.40
CA TRP A 29 4.63 33.31 -8.23
C TRP A 29 4.98 33.03 -6.77
N VAL A 30 5.20 34.09 -5.96
CA VAL A 30 5.49 33.96 -4.53
C VAL A 30 4.32 33.31 -3.78
N GLN A 31 3.08 33.68 -4.11
CA GLN A 31 1.89 33.07 -3.51
C GLN A 31 1.80 31.58 -3.85
N LEU A 32 2.10 31.19 -5.09
CA LEU A 32 2.14 29.80 -5.50
C LEU A 32 3.22 29.02 -4.73
N GLN A 33 4.44 29.55 -4.66
CA GLN A 33 5.55 28.93 -3.92
C GLN A 33 5.22 28.74 -2.44
N SER A 34 4.59 29.74 -1.81
CA SER A 34 4.16 29.65 -0.41
C SER A 34 3.12 28.54 -0.20
N ARG A 35 2.12 28.43 -1.08
CA ARG A 35 1.11 27.35 -1.03
C ARG A 35 1.75 25.98 -1.22
N GLN A 36 2.71 25.84 -2.14
CA GLN A 36 3.44 24.59 -2.36
C GLN A 36 4.27 24.19 -1.13
N ALA A 37 5.01 25.14 -0.54
CA ALA A 37 5.82 24.89 0.65
C ALA A 37 4.96 24.45 1.84
N LEU A 38 3.81 25.10 2.05
CA LEU A 38 2.86 24.72 3.09
C LEU A 38 2.27 23.33 2.84
N TRP A 39 1.86 23.03 1.60
CA TRP A 39 1.31 21.73 1.25
C TRP A 39 2.33 20.61 1.45
N LEU A 40 3.57 20.78 0.96
CA LEU A 40 4.66 19.82 1.14
C LEU A 40 4.93 19.57 2.63
N GLY A 41 5.03 20.62 3.43
CA GLY A 41 5.25 20.49 4.88
C GLY A 41 4.14 19.70 5.59
N GLN A 42 2.88 19.97 5.26
CA GLN A 42 1.75 19.25 5.85
C GLN A 42 1.66 17.80 5.37
N HIS A 43 1.93 17.56 4.09
CA HIS A 43 1.96 16.21 3.51
C HIS A 43 3.05 15.35 4.16
N THR A 44 4.28 15.84 4.25
CA THR A 44 5.40 15.13 4.88
C THR A 44 5.13 14.82 6.35
N ARG A 45 4.59 15.77 7.12
CA ARG A 45 4.20 15.52 8.53
C ARG A 45 3.16 14.40 8.65
N THR A 46 2.22 14.34 7.70
CA THR A 46 1.19 13.29 7.69
C THR A 46 1.77 11.93 7.33
N GLN A 47 2.71 11.86 6.38
CA GLN A 47 3.45 10.63 6.07
C GLN A 47 4.28 10.13 7.27
N LEU A 48 4.97 11.05 7.97
CA LEU A 48 5.72 10.72 9.17
C LEU A 48 4.81 10.20 10.29
N ALA A 49 3.60 10.75 10.44
CA ALA A 49 2.62 10.22 11.39
C ALA A 49 2.18 8.79 11.04
N ALA A 50 2.00 8.47 9.74
CA ALA A 50 1.70 7.09 9.32
C ALA A 50 2.88 6.14 9.60
N GLN A 51 4.12 6.57 9.36
CA GLN A 51 5.32 5.81 9.71
C GLN A 51 5.46 5.61 11.23
N ALA A 52 5.14 6.64 12.03
CA ALA A 52 5.11 6.53 13.49
C ALA A 52 4.08 5.49 13.96
N GLY A 53 2.92 5.39 13.30
CA GLY A 53 1.93 4.34 13.52
C GLY A 53 2.53 2.93 13.47
N ILE A 54 3.29 2.66 12.41
CA ILE A 54 3.98 1.37 12.23
C ILE A 54 4.96 1.13 13.38
N ALA A 55 5.81 2.11 13.68
CA ALA A 55 6.79 1.99 14.76
C ALA A 55 6.14 1.73 16.13
N MET A 56 5.04 2.42 16.44
CA MET A 56 4.30 2.27 17.70
C MET A 56 3.65 0.90 17.85
N VAL A 57 3.11 0.33 16.78
CA VAL A 57 2.57 -1.03 16.79
C VAL A 57 3.69 -2.05 16.95
N MET A 58 4.78 -1.88 16.21
CA MET A 58 5.94 -2.79 16.27
C MET A 58 6.63 -2.81 17.62
N ALA A 59 6.57 -1.70 18.38
CA ALA A 59 7.08 -1.62 19.74
C ALA A 59 6.19 -2.33 20.78
N GLN A 60 4.96 -2.73 20.42
CA GLN A 60 4.06 -3.42 21.34
C GLN A 60 4.35 -4.92 21.36
N PRO A 61 4.40 -5.56 22.55
CA PRO A 61 4.72 -6.98 22.66
C PRO A 61 3.58 -7.94 22.27
N HIS A 62 2.34 -7.47 22.15
CA HIS A 62 1.14 -8.34 22.02
C HIS A 62 0.16 -7.88 20.93
N TRP A 63 0.65 -7.62 19.72
CA TRP A 63 -0.24 -7.37 18.59
C TRP A 63 -0.80 -8.68 18.01
N VAL A 64 -1.99 -8.58 17.41
CA VAL A 64 -2.67 -9.70 16.74
C VAL A 64 -2.79 -9.36 15.26
N ALA A 65 -2.25 -10.21 14.38
CA ALA A 65 -2.20 -9.96 12.94
C ALA A 65 -3.38 -10.55 12.17
N ASP A 66 -4.60 -10.34 12.66
CA ASP A 66 -5.86 -10.78 12.04
C ASP A 66 -6.52 -9.71 11.15
N GLY A 67 -5.88 -8.56 11.00
CA GLY A 67 -6.36 -7.42 10.24
C GLY A 67 -7.26 -6.46 11.03
N ARG A 68 -7.44 -6.65 12.35
CA ARG A 68 -8.17 -5.68 13.18
C ARG A 68 -7.43 -4.34 13.21
N THR A 69 -8.19 -3.25 13.13
CA THR A 69 -7.62 -1.89 13.17
C THR A 69 -7.43 -1.45 14.61
N VAL A 70 -6.22 -1.04 14.95
CA VAL A 70 -5.85 -0.39 16.20
C VAL A 70 -5.78 1.11 15.96
N ALA A 71 -6.53 1.87 16.76
CA ALA A 71 -6.48 3.33 16.74
C ALA A 71 -5.38 3.82 17.69
N LEU A 72 -4.50 4.65 17.18
CA LEU A 72 -3.39 5.29 17.86
C LEU A 72 -3.47 6.80 17.65
N SER A 73 -2.80 7.56 18.51
CA SER A 73 -2.57 8.99 18.34
C SER A 73 -1.08 9.26 18.24
N PHE A 74 -0.69 10.18 17.37
CA PHE A 74 0.67 10.67 17.25
C PHE A 74 0.65 12.18 17.02
N ASP A 75 1.08 12.96 18.01
CA ASP A 75 0.98 14.42 18.00
C ASP A 75 -0.46 14.89 17.73
N ASP A 76 -0.69 15.65 16.65
CA ASP A 76 -2.02 16.10 16.21
C ASP A 76 -2.72 15.09 15.27
N ALA A 77 -2.09 13.97 14.96
CA ALA A 77 -2.58 12.97 14.01
C ALA A 77 -3.37 11.84 14.71
N ARG A 78 -4.51 11.48 14.10
CA ARG A 78 -5.20 10.21 14.36
C ARG A 78 -4.63 9.16 13.42
N VAL A 79 -4.12 8.06 13.97
CA VAL A 79 -3.47 7.00 13.20
C VAL A 79 -4.23 5.70 13.38
N GLN A 80 -4.54 5.03 12.28
CA GLN A 80 -5.19 3.72 12.25
C GLN A 80 -4.21 2.73 11.66
N VAL A 81 -3.87 1.71 12.42
CA VAL A 81 -2.93 0.68 11.99
C VAL A 81 -3.61 -0.69 12.03
N SER A 82 -3.48 -1.49 10.97
CA SER A 82 -3.85 -2.90 11.00
C SER A 82 -2.66 -3.76 10.60
N LEU A 83 -2.60 -4.96 11.17
CA LEU A 83 -1.60 -5.96 10.86
C LEU A 83 -2.30 -7.20 10.33
N ARG A 84 -1.77 -7.79 9.27
CA ARG A 84 -2.27 -9.03 8.70
C ARG A 84 -1.11 -9.99 8.50
N SER A 85 -1.24 -11.19 9.03
CA SER A 85 -0.27 -12.26 8.80
C SER A 85 -0.35 -12.75 7.36
N GLU A 86 0.80 -12.94 6.72
CA GLU A 86 0.86 -13.60 5.41
C GLU A 86 0.46 -15.08 5.48
N ARG A 87 0.50 -15.72 6.68
CA ARG A 87 0.02 -17.09 6.88
C ARG A 87 -1.49 -17.23 6.66
N GLY A 88 -2.26 -16.14 6.72
CA GLY A 88 -3.69 -16.14 6.40
C GLY A 88 -3.99 -16.17 4.89
N LYS A 89 -2.97 -16.01 4.04
CA LYS A 89 -3.07 -15.96 2.57
C LYS A 89 -2.60 -17.27 1.95
N LEU A 90 -3.06 -17.56 0.73
CA LEU A 90 -2.68 -18.77 0.01
C LEU A 90 -1.27 -18.62 -0.58
N TYR A 91 -0.37 -19.52 -0.18
CA TYR A 91 1.02 -19.51 -0.59
C TYR A 91 1.21 -20.05 -2.00
N LEU A 92 1.47 -19.17 -2.97
CA LEU A 92 1.47 -19.55 -4.39
C LEU A 92 2.56 -20.55 -4.78
N ILE A 93 3.64 -20.66 -4.02
CA ILE A 93 4.76 -21.53 -4.37
C ILE A 93 4.35 -23.00 -4.17
N ASN A 94 3.71 -23.34 -3.04
CA ASN A 94 3.37 -24.72 -2.69
C ASN A 94 1.86 -25.05 -2.72
N ALA A 95 0.97 -24.07 -2.85
CA ALA A 95 -0.48 -24.30 -2.77
C ALA A 95 -0.96 -25.42 -3.72
N ALA A 96 -1.84 -26.28 -3.21
CA ALA A 96 -2.46 -27.35 -3.99
C ALA A 96 -3.36 -26.80 -5.11
N ALA A 97 -3.44 -27.52 -6.23
CA ALA A 97 -4.25 -27.12 -7.39
C ALA A 97 -5.74 -26.94 -7.04
N ASP A 98 -6.27 -27.80 -6.17
CA ASP A 98 -7.64 -27.72 -5.69
C ASP A 98 -7.91 -26.46 -4.86
N ASP A 99 -6.98 -26.06 -4.00
CA ASP A 99 -7.10 -24.83 -3.19
C ASP A 99 -7.01 -23.58 -4.08
N LEU A 100 -6.09 -23.58 -5.05
CA LEU A 100 -6.02 -22.51 -6.06
C LEU A 100 -7.33 -22.39 -6.84
N THR A 101 -7.89 -23.51 -7.28
CA THR A 101 -9.17 -23.53 -8.01
C THR A 101 -10.31 -22.97 -7.15
N ARG A 102 -10.44 -23.45 -5.91
CA ARG A 102 -11.47 -22.99 -4.96
C ARG A 102 -11.36 -21.49 -4.69
N LEU A 103 -10.15 -20.98 -4.49
CA LEU A 103 -9.92 -19.56 -4.28
C LEU A 103 -10.28 -18.74 -5.51
N ALA A 104 -9.83 -19.15 -6.70
CA ALA A 104 -10.11 -18.44 -7.94
C ALA A 104 -11.63 -18.30 -8.20
N LEU A 105 -12.37 -19.38 -8.00
CA LEU A 105 -13.84 -19.38 -8.10
C LEU A 105 -14.48 -18.45 -7.06
N ALA A 106 -14.00 -18.46 -5.82
CA ALA A 106 -14.48 -17.55 -4.77
C ALA A 106 -14.18 -16.08 -5.07
N CYS A 107 -13.09 -15.78 -5.78
CA CYS A 107 -12.75 -14.45 -6.28
C CYS A 107 -13.49 -14.05 -7.56
N GLY A 108 -14.41 -14.88 -8.06
CA GLY A 108 -15.26 -14.58 -9.21
C GLY A 108 -14.73 -15.05 -10.57
N ALA A 109 -13.72 -15.92 -10.62
CA ALA A 109 -13.29 -16.54 -11.86
C ALA A 109 -14.38 -17.49 -12.40
N THR A 110 -14.50 -17.58 -13.73
CA THR A 110 -15.23 -18.69 -14.34
C THR A 110 -14.45 -20.00 -14.17
N PRO A 111 -15.09 -21.18 -14.25
CA PRO A 111 -14.39 -22.46 -14.21
C PRO A 111 -13.27 -22.59 -15.25
N VAL A 112 -13.49 -22.03 -16.44
CA VAL A 112 -12.49 -22.01 -17.52
C VAL A 112 -11.29 -21.13 -17.15
N GLN A 113 -11.54 -19.93 -16.59
CA GLN A 113 -10.47 -19.03 -16.14
C GLN A 113 -9.65 -19.65 -15.01
N ALA A 114 -10.32 -20.23 -14.00
CA ALA A 114 -9.67 -20.90 -12.88
C ALA A 114 -8.78 -22.05 -13.38
N GLN A 115 -9.29 -22.89 -14.28
CA GLN A 115 -8.54 -24.00 -14.86
C GLN A 115 -7.33 -23.52 -15.67
N GLN A 116 -7.47 -22.46 -16.47
CA GLN A 116 -6.35 -21.87 -17.23
C GLN A 116 -5.26 -21.35 -16.32
N TRP A 117 -5.64 -20.62 -15.27
CA TRP A 117 -4.71 -20.03 -14.31
C TRP A 117 -3.95 -21.12 -13.54
N VAL A 118 -4.66 -22.11 -13.00
CA VAL A 118 -4.08 -23.23 -12.24
C VAL A 118 -3.16 -24.06 -13.13
N LYS A 119 -3.58 -24.39 -14.36
CA LYS A 119 -2.76 -25.13 -15.32
C LYS A 119 -1.47 -24.37 -15.64
N ALA A 120 -1.52 -23.04 -15.79
CA ALA A 120 -0.34 -22.24 -16.04
C ALA A 120 0.63 -22.23 -14.85
N LEU A 121 0.12 -22.14 -13.62
CA LEU A 121 0.92 -22.25 -12.41
C LEU A 121 1.61 -23.61 -12.29
N GLU A 122 0.86 -24.71 -12.48
CA GLU A 122 1.43 -26.06 -12.45
C GLU A 122 2.47 -26.27 -13.54
N ALA A 123 2.22 -25.78 -14.76
CA ALA A 123 3.18 -25.88 -15.85
C ALA A 123 4.50 -25.18 -15.50
N ARG A 124 4.45 -23.99 -14.88
CA ARG A 124 5.66 -23.31 -14.39
C ARG A 124 6.42 -24.16 -13.36
N ARG A 125 5.70 -24.74 -12.38
CA ARG A 125 6.30 -25.59 -11.34
C ARG A 125 6.96 -26.83 -11.95
N ARG A 126 6.28 -27.53 -12.86
CA ARG A 126 6.81 -28.71 -13.55
C ARG A 126 8.04 -28.41 -14.41
N GLN A 127 8.08 -27.22 -15.01
CA GLN A 127 9.21 -26.76 -15.82
C GLN A 127 10.40 -26.24 -14.99
N GLY A 128 10.27 -26.20 -13.65
CA GLY A 128 11.33 -25.68 -12.79
C GLY A 128 11.62 -24.19 -13.01
N LEU A 129 10.65 -23.42 -13.50
CA LEU A 129 10.82 -21.99 -13.68
C LEU A 129 11.02 -21.29 -12.33
N ALA A 130 11.76 -20.19 -12.35
CA ALA A 130 11.98 -19.40 -11.15
C ALA A 130 10.63 -19.02 -10.49
N PRO A 131 10.54 -19.09 -9.15
CA PRO A 131 9.39 -18.57 -8.41
C PRO A 131 9.12 -17.11 -8.78
N PHE A 132 7.87 -16.69 -8.62
CA PHE A 132 7.53 -15.27 -8.78
C PHE A 132 8.38 -14.42 -7.82
N ARG A 133 8.90 -13.31 -8.31
CA ARG A 133 9.63 -12.33 -7.48
C ARG A 133 8.66 -11.31 -6.90
N VAL A 134 7.62 -10.97 -7.66
CA VAL A 134 6.56 -10.05 -7.24
C VAL A 134 5.18 -10.64 -7.54
N LEU A 135 4.19 -10.29 -6.71
CA LEU A 135 2.81 -10.80 -6.85
C LEU A 135 2.14 -10.33 -8.15
N GLU A 136 2.59 -9.20 -8.69
CA GLU A 136 2.10 -8.60 -9.94
C GLU A 136 2.35 -9.50 -11.16
N GLU A 137 3.35 -10.38 -11.13
CA GLU A 137 3.62 -11.34 -12.21
C GLU A 137 2.44 -12.29 -12.45
N VAL A 138 1.61 -12.54 -11.43
CA VAL A 138 0.39 -13.35 -11.53
C VAL A 138 -0.58 -12.80 -12.58
N ARG A 139 -0.54 -11.49 -12.85
CA ARG A 139 -1.34 -10.83 -13.91
C ARG A 139 -1.05 -11.35 -15.31
N GLN A 140 0.15 -11.86 -15.54
CA GLN A 140 0.58 -12.31 -16.87
C GLN A 140 0.11 -13.74 -17.18
N LEU A 141 -0.49 -14.43 -16.21
CA LEU A 141 -0.95 -15.80 -16.39
C LEU A 141 -2.25 -15.85 -17.22
N PRO A 142 -2.42 -16.88 -18.08
CA PRO A 142 -3.65 -17.12 -18.81
C PRO A 142 -4.88 -17.16 -17.90
N GLY A 143 -5.99 -16.60 -18.37
CA GLY A 143 -7.26 -16.55 -17.64
C GLY A 143 -7.36 -15.41 -16.61
N MET A 144 -6.28 -14.64 -16.38
CA MET A 144 -6.27 -13.53 -15.42
C MET A 144 -6.85 -12.25 -16.02
N THR A 145 -7.94 -11.74 -15.43
CA THR A 145 -8.50 -10.42 -15.77
C THR A 145 -8.14 -9.41 -14.69
N GLN A 146 -8.27 -8.11 -14.97
CA GLN A 146 -8.04 -7.06 -13.96
C GLN A 146 -8.98 -7.21 -12.76
N ALA A 147 -10.25 -7.59 -13.00
CA ALA A 147 -11.23 -7.79 -11.95
C ALA A 147 -10.93 -9.03 -11.10
N LEU A 148 -10.52 -10.14 -11.71
CA LEU A 148 -10.09 -11.32 -10.96
C LEU A 148 -8.83 -11.02 -10.16
N TYR A 149 -7.84 -10.38 -10.78
CA TYR A 149 -6.58 -10.01 -10.14
C TYR A 149 -6.80 -9.13 -8.91
N SER A 150 -7.68 -8.13 -8.98
CA SER A 150 -7.94 -7.24 -7.84
C SER A 150 -8.61 -7.95 -6.65
N GLN A 151 -9.45 -8.96 -6.92
CA GLN A 151 -10.07 -9.78 -5.88
C GLN A 151 -9.11 -10.84 -5.31
N LEU A 152 -8.20 -11.34 -6.12
CA LEU A 152 -7.30 -12.43 -5.77
C LEU A 152 -6.06 -11.93 -5.04
N LEU A 153 -5.53 -10.76 -5.41
CA LEU A 153 -4.31 -10.16 -4.85
C LEU A 153 -4.27 -10.09 -3.30
N PRO A 154 -5.35 -9.72 -2.59
CA PRO A 154 -5.34 -9.67 -1.12
C PRO A 154 -5.28 -11.04 -0.45
N GLU A 155 -5.55 -12.11 -1.20
CA GLU A 155 -5.76 -13.48 -0.71
C GLU A 155 -4.58 -14.41 -1.02
N ILE A 156 -3.58 -13.94 -1.78
CA ILE A 156 -2.40 -14.73 -2.18
C ILE A 156 -1.12 -14.12 -1.64
N THR A 157 -0.11 -14.96 -1.43
CA THR A 157 1.21 -14.53 -0.95
C THR A 157 2.35 -15.32 -1.58
N LEU A 158 3.53 -14.70 -1.56
CA LEU A 158 4.83 -15.33 -1.84
C LEU A 158 5.65 -15.55 -0.57
N TRP A 159 5.11 -15.19 0.60
CA TRP A 159 5.85 -15.14 1.87
C TRP A 159 5.11 -15.90 2.96
N SER A 160 5.10 -17.23 2.87
CA SER A 160 4.52 -18.10 3.89
C SER A 160 5.36 -19.36 4.06
N ASP A 161 5.34 -19.88 5.28
CA ASP A 161 5.91 -21.17 5.66
C ASP A 161 4.87 -22.31 5.61
N LEU A 162 3.61 -22.00 5.31
CA LEU A 162 2.50 -22.95 5.28
C LEU A 162 2.02 -23.23 3.85
N ASP A 163 1.74 -24.51 3.57
CA ASP A 163 1.13 -24.93 2.29
C ASP A 163 -0.34 -24.54 2.19
N ARG A 164 -1.04 -24.46 3.34
CA ARG A 164 -2.44 -24.06 3.45
C ARG A 164 -2.59 -22.96 4.49
N PRO A 165 -3.46 -21.94 4.28
CA PRO A 165 -3.57 -20.80 5.17
C PRO A 165 -3.94 -21.19 6.60
N ASP A 166 -3.36 -20.49 7.59
CA ASP A 166 -3.79 -20.60 8.98
C ASP A 166 -5.21 -20.01 9.13
N PRO A 167 -6.20 -20.81 9.58
CA PRO A 167 -7.57 -20.34 9.73
C PRO A 167 -7.74 -19.17 10.71
N ALA A 168 -6.80 -18.95 11.63
CA ALA A 168 -6.84 -17.84 12.58
C ALA A 168 -6.67 -16.47 11.89
N PHE A 169 -5.87 -16.43 10.82
CA PHE A 169 -5.53 -15.20 10.08
C PHE A 169 -6.23 -15.10 8.71
N ALA A 170 -6.90 -16.18 8.29
CA ALA A 170 -7.57 -16.26 7.00
C ALA A 170 -8.78 -15.30 6.90
N SER A 171 -8.89 -14.61 5.76
CA SER A 171 -10.03 -13.74 5.47
C SER A 171 -11.35 -14.51 5.49
N PRO A 172 -12.50 -13.84 5.66
CA PRO A 172 -13.81 -14.49 5.53
C PRO A 172 -14.00 -15.20 4.18
N LEU A 173 -13.47 -14.61 3.10
CA LEU A 173 -13.49 -15.20 1.77
C LEU A 173 -12.64 -16.47 1.72
N MET A 174 -11.39 -16.41 2.21
CA MET A 174 -10.47 -17.55 2.24
C MET A 174 -11.04 -18.72 3.05
N ARG A 175 -11.58 -18.43 4.25
CA ARG A 175 -12.18 -19.46 5.11
C ARG A 175 -13.34 -20.17 4.42
N LYS A 176 -14.21 -19.40 3.75
CA LYS A 176 -15.33 -19.95 2.99
C LYS A 176 -14.85 -20.74 1.77
N ALA A 177 -13.89 -20.20 1.02
CA ALA A 177 -13.37 -20.81 -0.20
C ALA A 177 -12.72 -22.17 0.08
N LEU A 178 -11.90 -22.26 1.12
CA LEU A 178 -11.15 -23.47 1.46
C LEU A 178 -11.80 -24.31 2.55
N ASN A 179 -13.01 -23.97 3.01
CA ASN A 179 -13.69 -24.66 4.11
C ASN A 179 -12.80 -24.79 5.37
N LEU A 180 -12.17 -23.68 5.76
CA LEU A 180 -11.32 -23.63 6.96
C LEU A 180 -12.17 -23.44 8.21
N PRO A 181 -11.77 -24.03 9.36
CA PRO A 181 -12.46 -23.79 10.62
C PRO A 181 -12.36 -22.32 11.05
N SER A 182 -13.28 -21.86 11.89
CA SER A 182 -13.12 -20.55 12.52
C SER A 182 -12.24 -20.69 13.77
N ARG A 183 -11.15 -19.94 13.84
CA ARG A 183 -10.20 -19.94 14.96
C ARG A 183 -9.90 -18.50 15.39
N ASN A 184 -9.71 -18.28 16.69
CA ASN A 184 -9.26 -16.98 17.21
C ASN A 184 -7.76 -16.81 16.94
N ALA A 185 -7.36 -15.61 16.53
CA ALA A 185 -5.97 -15.23 16.28
C ALA A 185 -5.21 -14.82 17.55
N GLU A 186 -5.90 -14.57 18.65
CA GLU A 186 -5.25 -14.20 19.92
C GLU A 186 -4.34 -15.33 20.42
N GLY A 187 -3.06 -15.00 20.62
CA GLY A 187 -2.02 -15.96 21.01
C GLY A 187 -1.57 -16.90 19.90
N ALA A 188 -2.12 -16.80 18.68
CA ALA A 188 -1.63 -17.55 17.54
C ALA A 188 -0.33 -16.91 17.01
N ASP A 189 0.60 -17.74 16.54
CA ASP A 189 1.85 -17.26 15.94
C ASP A 189 1.58 -16.68 14.53
N PRO A 190 1.75 -15.37 14.33
CA PRO A 190 1.51 -14.71 13.05
C PRO A 190 2.59 -15.03 12.00
N GLY A 191 3.65 -15.75 12.38
CA GLY A 191 4.78 -16.05 11.52
C GLY A 191 5.72 -14.87 11.35
N GLN A 192 6.71 -15.05 10.48
CA GLN A 192 7.80 -14.09 10.31
C GLN A 192 7.44 -12.94 9.37
N VAL A 193 6.38 -13.03 8.58
CA VAL A 193 6.03 -12.00 7.58
C VAL A 193 4.63 -11.47 7.82
N VAL A 194 4.54 -10.16 7.99
CA VAL A 194 3.28 -9.45 8.24
C VAL A 194 3.14 -8.24 7.33
N GLU A 195 1.93 -8.02 6.85
CA GLU A 195 1.52 -6.79 6.19
C GLU A 195 1.00 -5.80 7.23
N ILE A 196 1.50 -4.58 7.20
CA ILE A 196 1.11 -3.48 8.09
C ILE A 196 0.54 -2.36 7.22
N ASP A 197 -0.69 -1.97 7.50
CA ASP A 197 -1.39 -0.87 6.84
C ASP A 197 -1.61 0.24 7.87
N SER A 198 -0.99 1.40 7.64
CA SER A 198 -1.05 2.55 8.53
C SER A 198 -1.64 3.74 7.80
N ARG A 199 -2.74 4.28 8.32
CA ARG A 199 -3.41 5.48 7.81
C ARG A 199 -3.37 6.58 8.85
N ALA A 200 -2.77 7.70 8.53
CA ALA A 200 -2.77 8.89 9.36
C ALA A 200 -3.73 9.95 8.80
N GLU A 201 -4.47 10.61 9.69
CA GLU A 201 -5.33 11.74 9.41
C GLU A 201 -4.98 12.89 10.36
N ARG A 202 -4.71 14.07 9.79
CA ARG A 202 -4.35 15.29 10.53
C ARG A 202 -5.38 16.41 10.32
N PRO A 203 -5.43 17.41 11.22
CA PRO A 203 -6.32 18.56 11.07
C PRO A 203 -6.16 19.23 9.69
N GLY A 204 -7.26 19.71 9.11
CA GLY A 204 -7.25 20.28 7.75
C GLY A 204 -7.41 19.25 6.62
N GLY A 205 -7.71 17.99 6.95
CA GLY A 205 -8.04 16.95 5.96
C GLY A 205 -6.84 16.28 5.30
N TYR A 206 -5.63 16.52 5.81
CA TYR A 206 -4.43 15.84 5.34
C TYR A 206 -4.48 14.37 5.73
N GLN A 207 -4.35 13.50 4.74
CA GLN A 207 -4.33 12.05 4.94
C GLN A 207 -3.10 11.45 4.25
N ALA A 208 -2.52 10.45 4.88
CA ALA A 208 -1.49 9.60 4.30
C ALA A 208 -1.81 8.15 4.64
N ARG A 209 -1.54 7.25 3.70
CA ARG A 209 -1.61 5.81 3.91
C ARG A 209 -0.25 5.24 3.54
N LEU A 210 0.20 4.27 4.32
CA LEU A 210 1.41 3.53 4.06
C LEU A 210 1.12 2.06 4.30
N ARG A 211 1.38 1.23 3.30
CA ARG A 211 1.24 -0.22 3.41
C ARG A 211 2.58 -0.88 3.13
N ILE A 212 3.06 -1.65 4.09
CA ILE A 212 4.34 -2.34 3.99
C ILE A 212 4.18 -3.82 4.33
N THR A 213 4.99 -4.66 3.70
CA THR A 213 5.16 -6.05 4.13
C THR A 213 6.54 -6.17 4.75
N VAL A 214 6.61 -6.61 6.01
CA VAL A 214 7.85 -6.70 6.78
C VAL A 214 8.15 -8.13 7.18
N SER A 215 9.43 -8.48 7.22
CA SER A 215 9.94 -9.70 7.84
C SER A 215 10.48 -9.38 9.24
N LEU A 216 9.99 -10.11 10.24
CA LEU A 216 10.22 -9.95 11.67
C LEU A 216 11.43 -10.72 12.19
N SER A 217 12.13 -11.44 11.32
CA SER A 217 13.38 -12.14 11.65
C SER A 217 14.57 -11.34 11.11
N PRO A 218 15.08 -10.36 11.88
CA PRO A 218 16.32 -9.69 11.52
C PRO A 218 17.48 -10.70 11.52
N ALA A 219 18.48 -10.47 10.67
CA ALA A 219 19.74 -11.19 10.79
C ALA A 219 20.35 -10.89 12.17
N GLU A 220 21.04 -11.87 12.78
CA GLU A 220 21.56 -11.81 14.17
C GLU A 220 22.40 -10.56 14.49
N ASP A 221 22.86 -9.82 13.48
CA ASP A 221 23.75 -8.67 13.58
C ASP A 221 23.14 -7.33 13.09
N SER A 222 21.81 -7.26 12.88
CA SER A 222 21.15 -6.05 12.39
C SER A 222 20.50 -5.21 13.49
N ALA A 223 20.82 -3.91 13.53
CA ALA A 223 20.21 -2.95 14.46
C ALA A 223 18.71 -2.69 14.20
N GLN A 224 18.17 -3.17 13.07
CA GLN A 224 16.75 -2.99 12.72
C GLN A 224 15.93 -4.19 13.21
N PRO A 225 14.79 -3.97 13.91
CA PRO A 225 13.96 -5.06 14.42
C PRO A 225 13.17 -5.81 13.34
N TYR A 226 13.10 -5.27 12.11
CA TYR A 226 12.43 -5.88 10.97
C TYR A 226 13.03 -5.39 9.64
N ARG A 227 12.81 -6.16 8.57
CA ARG A 227 13.20 -5.80 7.20
C ARG A 227 11.96 -5.58 6.34
N VAL A 228 11.88 -4.44 5.65
CA VAL A 228 10.82 -4.20 4.66
C VAL A 228 11.09 -5.05 3.41
N VAL A 229 10.12 -5.89 3.06
CA VAL A 229 10.15 -6.77 1.87
C VAL A 229 9.32 -6.17 0.73
N ARG A 230 8.30 -5.37 1.05
CA ARG A 230 7.45 -4.66 0.08
C ARG A 230 6.99 -3.31 0.61
N TRP A 231 6.96 -2.32 -0.27
CA TRP A 231 6.46 -0.96 -0.01
C TRP A 231 5.33 -0.62 -0.99
N GLN A 232 4.23 -0.05 -0.49
CA GLN A 232 3.09 0.45 -1.26
C GLN A 232 2.62 1.78 -0.65
N GLU A 233 2.59 2.83 -1.48
CA GLU A 233 2.03 4.16 -1.16
C GLU A 233 0.62 4.33 -1.73
#